data_AF-A0A0N1JZ20-F1
#
_entry.id   AF-A0A0N1JZ20-F1
#
_cell.length_a   1.000
_cell.length_b   1.000
_cell.length_c   1.000
_cell.angle_alpha   90.00
_cell.angle_beta   90.00
_cell.angle_gamma   90.00
#
_symmetry.space_group_name_H-M   'P 1'
#
loop_
_entity.id
_entity.type
_entity.pdbx_description
1 polymer ?
#
loop_
_entity_poly.entity_id
_entity_poly.type
_entity_poly.pdbx_seq_one_letter_code
_entity_poly.pdbx_strand_id
1 'polypeptide(L)'
;MLILAATTVSMPVASAAEVRGRAACVSTLEKAQSLNKKALEADGHHRPRTAFDYNRKTWTAIRDAQHRDCRGVRDEREIRHRLDSIADDVKTAERHNHYGRARKAMPYEEDVWAGIRRVLSLVTH
;
A
#
# COMPACT_ATOMS: atom_id res chain seq x y z
N MET A 1 36.50 -41.88 -12.48
CA MET A 1 36.60 -40.41 -12.55
C MET A 1 35.20 -39.84 -12.42
N LEU A 2 34.91 -39.13 -11.34
CA LEU A 2 33.63 -38.45 -11.12
C LEU A 2 33.78 -36.99 -11.61
N ILE A 3 33.09 -36.63 -12.68
CA ILE A 3 33.02 -35.26 -13.17
C ILE A 3 31.89 -34.59 -12.39
N LEU A 4 32.24 -33.77 -11.39
CA LEU A 4 31.30 -32.85 -10.76
C LEU A 4 30.98 -31.74 -11.76
N ALA A 5 29.79 -31.79 -12.36
CA ALA A 5 29.25 -30.66 -13.11
C ALA A 5 28.77 -29.61 -12.10
N ALA A 6 29.55 -28.53 -11.93
CA ALA A 6 29.12 -27.36 -11.18
C ALA A 6 28.04 -26.63 -11.99
N THR A 7 26.77 -26.86 -11.66
CA THR A 7 25.65 -26.06 -12.18
C THR A 7 25.72 -24.67 -11.56
N THR A 8 26.21 -23.69 -12.30
CA THR A 8 26.12 -22.28 -11.92
C THR A 8 24.67 -21.83 -12.05
N VAL A 9 23.98 -21.72 -10.92
CA VAL A 9 22.63 -21.15 -10.87
C VAL A 9 22.77 -19.65 -11.14
N SER A 10 22.49 -19.23 -12.37
CA SER A 10 22.36 -17.81 -12.73
C SER A 10 21.08 -17.29 -12.09
N MET A 11 21.20 -16.71 -10.90
CA MET A 11 20.07 -16.02 -10.29
C MET A 11 19.76 -14.76 -11.11
N PRO A 12 18.48 -14.53 -11.47
CA PRO A 12 18.10 -13.33 -12.20
C PRO A 12 18.44 -12.09 -11.35
N VAL A 13 19.30 -11.24 -11.88
CA VAL A 13 19.65 -9.95 -11.28
C VAL A 13 18.55 -8.97 -11.65
N ALA A 14 17.87 -8.40 -10.65
CA ALA A 14 16.85 -7.38 -10.87
C ALA A 14 17.43 -6.20 -11.67
N SER A 15 16.66 -5.69 -12.63
CA SER A 15 17.13 -4.57 -13.46
C SER A 15 17.22 -3.27 -12.63
N ALA A 16 18.08 -2.32 -13.02
CA ALA A 16 18.14 -1.00 -12.37
C ALA A 16 16.82 -0.20 -12.47
N ALA A 17 15.96 -0.52 -13.45
CA ALA A 17 14.62 0.03 -13.55
C ALA A 17 13.69 -0.58 -12.49
N GLU A 18 13.75 -1.90 -12.31
CA GLU A 18 12.99 -2.63 -11.29
C GLU A 18 13.37 -2.19 -9.87
N VAL A 19 14.66 -2.02 -9.58
CA VAL A 19 15.13 -1.52 -8.26
C VAL A 19 14.59 -0.13 -7.96
N ARG A 20 14.61 0.78 -8.95
CA ARG A 20 14.07 2.15 -8.79
C ARG A 20 12.54 2.15 -8.65
N GLY A 21 11.83 1.36 -9.45
CA GLY A 21 10.38 1.19 -9.34
C GLY A 21 9.98 0.62 -7.97
N ARG A 22 10.73 -0.38 -7.48
CA ARG A 22 10.54 -0.96 -6.16
C ARG A 22 10.70 0.07 -5.04
N ALA A 23 11.77 0.87 -5.07
CA ALA A 23 12.01 1.90 -4.06
C ALA A 23 10.90 2.97 -4.05
N ALA A 24 10.45 3.42 -5.24
CA ALA A 24 9.34 4.36 -5.37
C ALA A 24 8.03 3.76 -4.82
N CYS A 25 7.71 2.52 -5.19
CA CYS A 25 6.55 1.80 -4.70
C CYS A 25 6.55 1.68 -3.16
N VAL A 26 7.67 1.25 -2.56
CA VAL A 26 7.80 1.15 -1.10
C VAL A 26 7.57 2.50 -0.42
N SER A 27 8.25 3.56 -0.89
CA SER A 27 8.12 4.90 -0.32
C SER A 27 6.68 5.42 -0.37
N THR A 28 5.99 5.24 -1.49
CA THR A 28 4.59 5.69 -1.62
C THR A 28 3.64 4.86 -0.75
N LEU A 29 3.86 3.55 -0.61
CA LEU A 29 3.07 2.69 0.26
C LEU A 29 3.28 3.00 1.75
N GLU A 30 4.52 3.26 2.18
CA GLU A 30 4.83 3.71 3.54
C GLU A 30 4.17 5.06 3.84
N LYS A 31 4.17 5.98 2.88
CA LYS A 31 3.44 7.25 2.99
C LYS A 31 1.94 7.02 3.13
N ALA A 32 1.34 6.16 2.31
CA ALA A 32 -0.09 5.82 2.42
C ALA A 32 -0.42 5.23 3.79
N GLN A 33 0.41 4.32 4.29
CA GLN A 33 0.27 3.72 5.60
C GLN A 33 0.36 4.76 6.74
N SER A 34 1.34 5.66 6.68
CA SER A 34 1.51 6.75 7.65
C SER A 34 0.30 7.70 7.67
N LEU A 35 -0.25 8.02 6.50
CA LEU A 35 -1.46 8.85 6.38
C LEU A 35 -2.69 8.15 6.97
N ASN A 36 -2.86 6.86 6.70
CA ASN A 36 -3.94 6.06 7.30
C ASN A 36 -3.84 6.00 8.82
N LYS A 37 -2.62 5.86 9.37
CA LYS A 37 -2.40 5.92 10.82
C LYS A 37 -2.94 7.22 11.43
N LYS A 38 -2.69 8.35 10.76
CA LYS A 38 -3.16 9.65 11.20
C LYS A 38 -4.68 9.77 11.12
N ALA A 39 -5.33 9.04 10.21
CA ALA A 39 -6.79 8.93 10.18
C ALA A 39 -7.32 8.17 11.40
N LEU A 40 -6.76 6.99 11.68
CA LEU A 40 -7.08 6.19 12.88
C LEU A 40 -6.87 6.97 14.18
N GLU A 41 -5.75 7.67 14.31
CA GLU A 41 -5.47 8.53 15.47
C GLU A 41 -6.50 9.66 15.60
N ALA A 42 -6.88 10.30 14.49
CA ALA A 42 -7.90 11.34 14.50
C ALA A 42 -9.28 10.80 14.88
N ASP A 43 -9.68 9.62 14.38
CA ASP A 43 -10.94 8.97 14.76
C ASP A 43 -10.95 8.52 16.21
N GLY A 44 -9.84 7.99 16.73
CA GLY A 44 -9.67 7.70 18.16
C GLY A 44 -9.83 8.95 19.04
N HIS A 45 -9.45 10.12 18.53
CA HIS A 45 -9.67 11.42 19.18
C HIS A 45 -11.02 12.08 18.85
N HIS A 46 -11.96 11.35 18.21
CA HIS A 46 -13.28 11.84 17.84
C HIS A 46 -13.22 13.08 16.92
N ARG A 47 -12.24 13.13 16.01
CA ARG A 47 -12.03 14.20 15.02
C ARG A 47 -12.30 13.70 13.59
N PRO A 48 -13.55 13.34 13.25
CA PRO A 48 -13.87 12.68 11.98
C PRO A 48 -13.57 13.53 10.75
N ARG A 49 -13.66 14.87 10.86
CA ARG A 49 -13.27 15.76 9.75
C ARG A 49 -11.77 15.71 9.45
N THR A 50 -10.95 15.60 10.48
CA THR A 50 -9.50 15.42 10.33
C THR A 50 -9.18 14.05 9.76
N ALA A 51 -9.86 13.00 10.23
CA ALA A 51 -9.73 11.65 9.69
C ALA A 51 -10.14 11.57 8.21
N PHE A 52 -11.25 12.22 7.82
CA PHE A 52 -11.66 12.38 6.42
C PHE A 52 -10.55 12.95 5.54
N ASP A 53 -9.88 14.03 5.98
CA ASP A 53 -8.80 14.65 5.22
C ASP A 53 -7.58 13.72 5.08
N TYR A 54 -7.28 12.93 6.10
CA TYR A 54 -6.23 11.92 6.02
C TYR A 54 -6.62 10.76 5.11
N ASN A 55 -7.85 10.24 5.19
CA ASN A 55 -8.34 9.20 4.29
C ASN A 55 -8.29 9.64 2.83
N ARG A 56 -8.68 10.88 2.52
CA ARG A 56 -8.53 11.42 1.17
C ARG A 56 -7.07 11.42 0.69
N LYS A 57 -6.12 11.80 1.55
CA LYS A 57 -4.68 11.77 1.23
C LYS A 57 -4.15 10.34 1.08
N THR A 58 -4.59 9.41 1.93
CA THR A 58 -4.28 7.97 1.85
C THR A 58 -4.74 7.42 0.50
N TRP A 59 -5.97 7.73 0.08
CA TRP A 59 -6.51 7.32 -1.22
C TRP A 59 -5.65 7.85 -2.37
N THR A 60 -5.27 9.13 -2.35
CA THR A 60 -4.38 9.68 -3.38
C THR A 60 -3.04 8.95 -3.44
N ALA A 61 -2.43 8.64 -2.29
CA ALA A 61 -1.17 7.89 -2.25
C ALA A 61 -1.32 6.46 -2.81
N ILE A 62 -2.44 5.78 -2.52
CA ILE A 62 -2.74 4.47 -3.11
C ILE A 62 -2.88 4.57 -4.63
N ARG A 63 -3.57 5.59 -5.15
CA ARG A 63 -3.69 5.82 -6.61
C ARG A 63 -2.32 6.09 -7.25
N ASP A 64 -1.48 6.88 -6.61
CA ASP A 64 -0.11 7.13 -7.09
C ASP A 64 0.71 5.82 -7.13
N ALA A 65 0.60 4.97 -6.11
CA ALA A 65 1.21 3.65 -6.10
C ALA A 65 0.70 2.77 -7.26
N GLN A 66 -0.61 2.71 -7.47
CA GLN A 66 -1.25 1.89 -8.50
C GLN A 66 -0.84 2.25 -9.93
N HIS A 67 -0.78 3.54 -10.25
CA HIS A 67 -0.69 4.00 -11.65
C HIS A 67 0.70 4.50 -12.04
N ARG A 68 1.58 4.75 -11.06
CA ARG A 68 2.89 5.34 -11.31
C ARG A 68 4.00 4.62 -10.57
N ASP A 69 3.93 4.58 -9.25
CA ASP A 69 5.12 4.29 -8.43
C ASP A 69 5.41 2.79 -8.30
N CYS A 70 4.39 1.93 -8.39
CA CYS A 70 4.55 0.47 -8.45
C CYS A 70 4.60 -0.09 -9.88
N ARG A 71 4.78 0.75 -10.90
CA ARG A 71 4.91 0.28 -12.28
C ARG A 71 6.26 -0.42 -12.48
N GLY A 72 6.24 -1.60 -13.10
CA GLY A 72 7.43 -2.38 -13.43
C GLY A 72 8.06 -3.15 -12.27
N VAL A 73 7.42 -3.18 -11.10
CA VAL A 73 7.80 -4.11 -10.03
C VAL A 73 7.34 -5.53 -10.36
N ARG A 74 8.05 -6.52 -9.82
CA ARG A 74 7.57 -7.91 -9.83
C ARG A 74 6.16 -7.96 -9.23
N ASP A 75 5.28 -8.73 -9.86
CA ASP A 75 3.87 -8.89 -9.45
C ASP A 75 3.00 -7.61 -9.53
N GLU A 76 3.35 -6.63 -10.38
CA GLU A 76 2.59 -5.38 -10.60
C GLU A 76 1.06 -5.60 -10.71
N ARG A 77 0.63 -6.64 -11.44
CA ARG A 77 -0.79 -6.93 -11.63
C ARG A 77 -1.48 -7.30 -10.32
N GLU A 78 -0.85 -8.15 -9.51
CA GLU A 78 -1.39 -8.55 -8.21
C GLU A 78 -1.38 -7.38 -7.23
N ILE A 79 -0.29 -6.61 -7.19
CA ILE A 79 -0.16 -5.41 -6.37
C ILE A 79 -1.28 -4.43 -6.71
N ARG A 80 -1.50 -4.13 -8.00
CA ARG A 80 -2.56 -3.24 -8.45
C ARG A 80 -3.95 -3.72 -8.03
N HIS A 81 -4.24 -5.01 -8.22
CA HIS A 81 -5.51 -5.60 -7.81
C HIS A 81 -5.75 -5.48 -6.30
N ARG A 82 -4.73 -5.78 -5.47
CA ARG A 82 -4.82 -5.60 -4.02
C ARG A 82 -5.03 -4.14 -3.63
N LEU A 83 -4.35 -3.21 -4.31
CA LEU A 83 -4.52 -1.78 -4.08
C LEU A 83 -5.91 -1.28 -4.50
N ASP A 84 -6.59 -1.89 -5.47
CA ASP A 84 -7.95 -1.52 -5.85
C ASP A 84 -8.92 -1.79 -4.69
N SER A 85 -8.84 -2.98 -4.09
CA SER A 85 -9.63 -3.31 -2.89
C SER A 85 -9.34 -2.35 -1.73
N ILE A 86 -8.07 -2.04 -1.48
CA ILE A 86 -7.68 -1.11 -0.41
C ILE A 86 -8.23 0.30 -0.70
N ALA A 87 -8.24 0.74 -1.96
CA ALA A 87 -8.79 2.05 -2.32
C ALA A 87 -10.30 2.15 -2.04
N ASP A 88 -11.05 1.07 -2.26
CA ASP A 88 -12.49 1.00 -1.95
C ASP A 88 -12.74 1.10 -0.43
N ASP A 89 -11.91 0.43 0.38
CA ASP A 89 -11.99 0.52 1.84
C ASP A 89 -11.69 1.96 2.33
N VAL A 90 -10.67 2.63 1.76
CA VAL A 90 -10.40 4.04 2.08
C VAL A 90 -11.59 4.94 1.73
N LYS A 91 -12.22 4.74 0.56
CA LYS A 91 -13.40 5.54 0.17
C LYS A 91 -14.59 5.27 1.09
N THR A 92 -14.71 4.05 1.61
CA THR A 92 -15.75 3.69 2.57
C THR A 92 -15.49 4.36 3.93
N ALA A 93 -14.25 4.31 4.44
CA ALA A 93 -13.83 5.03 5.64
C ALA A 93 -14.04 6.55 5.50
N GLU A 94 -13.57 7.14 4.40
CA GLU A 94 -13.76 8.55 4.04
C GLU A 94 -15.25 8.93 4.08
N ARG A 95 -16.12 8.12 3.46
CA ARG A 95 -17.58 8.36 3.48
C ARG A 95 -18.14 8.33 4.90
N HIS A 96 -17.73 7.38 5.73
CA HIS A 96 -18.19 7.34 7.12
C HIS A 96 -17.74 8.58 7.90
N ASN A 97 -16.49 9.01 7.73
CA ASN A 97 -15.92 10.19 8.38
C ASN A 97 -16.52 11.51 7.89
N HIS A 98 -16.89 11.59 6.61
CA HIS A 98 -17.65 12.73 6.08
C HIS A 98 -18.97 12.96 6.84
N TYR A 99 -19.65 11.87 7.23
CA TYR A 99 -20.89 11.93 8.01
C TYR A 99 -20.68 11.90 9.54
N GLY A 100 -19.45 12.09 10.02
CA GLY A 100 -19.13 12.08 11.45
C GLY A 100 -19.23 10.71 12.12
N ARG A 101 -19.17 9.61 11.35
CA ARG A 101 -19.37 8.24 11.83
C ARG A 101 -18.04 7.52 12.07
N ALA A 102 -17.16 8.10 12.90
CA ALA A 102 -15.80 7.60 13.19
C ALA A 102 -15.77 6.10 13.54
N ARG A 103 -16.63 5.65 14.47
CA ARG A 103 -16.72 4.23 14.86
C ARG A 103 -17.03 3.27 13.70
N LYS A 104 -17.69 3.75 12.64
CA LYS A 104 -17.96 2.95 11.43
C LYS A 104 -16.82 3.05 10.41
N ALA A 105 -15.99 4.08 10.47
CA ALA A 105 -14.84 4.25 9.59
C ALA A 105 -13.65 3.40 10.05
N MET A 106 -13.37 3.36 11.36
CA MET A 106 -12.19 2.71 11.93
C MET A 106 -11.95 1.27 11.45
N PRO A 107 -12.95 0.36 11.35
CA PRO A 107 -12.70 -0.99 10.83
C PRO A 107 -12.12 -1.00 9.41
N TYR A 108 -12.62 -0.12 8.54
CA TYR A 108 -12.08 0.02 7.18
C TYR A 108 -10.68 0.64 7.18
N GLU A 109 -10.40 1.58 8.08
CA GLU A 109 -9.05 2.13 8.23
C GLU A 109 -8.06 1.07 8.76
N GLU A 110 -8.48 0.16 9.62
CA GLU A 110 -7.70 -1.00 10.07
C GLU A 110 -7.44 -1.98 8.92
N ASP A 111 -8.46 -2.27 8.10
CA ASP A 111 -8.33 -3.10 6.90
C ASP A 111 -7.38 -2.49 5.87
N VAL A 112 -7.43 -1.17 5.67
CA VAL A 112 -6.49 -0.41 4.83
C VAL A 112 -5.08 -0.53 5.36
N TRP A 113 -4.88 -0.33 6.67
CA TRP A 113 -3.56 -0.46 7.29
C TRP A 113 -2.97 -1.86 7.05
N ALA A 114 -3.75 -2.90 7.34
CA ALA A 114 -3.35 -4.29 7.15
C ALA A 114 -3.12 -4.64 5.67
N GLY A 115 -3.97 -4.13 4.77
CA GLY A 115 -3.85 -4.28 3.33
C GLY A 115 -2.55 -3.70 2.80
N ILE A 116 -2.22 -2.46 3.18
CA ILE A 116 -0.97 -1.81 2.77
C ILE A 116 0.25 -2.59 3.30
N ARG A 117 0.23 -3.10 4.55
CA ARG A 117 1.31 -3.96 5.07
C ARG A 117 1.52 -5.21 4.22
N ARG A 118 0.44 -5.87 3.79
CA ARG A 118 0.52 -7.06 2.94
C ARG A 118 1.14 -6.72 1.58
N VAL A 119 0.76 -5.60 0.96
CA VAL A 119 1.35 -5.15 -0.30
C VAL A 119 2.83 -4.79 -0.11
N LEU A 120 3.19 -4.07 0.96
CA LEU A 120 4.60 -3.79 1.29
C LEU A 120 5.42 -5.07 1.40
N SER A 121 4.88 -6.14 1.98
CA SER A 121 5.56 -7.44 2.06
C SER A 121 5.86 -8.03 0.68
N LEU A 122 4.93 -7.93 -0.27
CA LEU A 122 5.11 -8.41 -1.66
C LEU A 122 6.18 -7.63 -2.41
N VAL A 123 6.29 -6.33 -2.14
CA VAL A 123 7.28 -5.48 -2.80
C VAL A 123 8.66 -5.67 -2.16
N THR A 124 8.73 -5.97 -0.86
CA THR A 124 9.98 -6.06 -0.08
C THR A 124 10.62 -7.46 -0.03
N HIS A 125 9.96 -8.50 -0.51
CA HIS A 125 10.46 -9.89 -0.55
C HIS A 125 10.31 -10.49 -1.96
#